data_AF-A0A6M1SP02-F1
#
_entry.id   AF-A0A6M1SP02-F1
#
_cell.length_a   1.000
_cell.length_b   1.000
_cell.length_c   1.000
_cell.angle_alpha   90.00
_cell.angle_beta   90.00
_cell.angle_gamma   90.00
#
_symmetry.space_group_name_H-M   'P 1'
#
loop_
_entity.id
_entity.type
_entity.pdbx_description
1 polymer ?
#
loop_
_entity_poly.entity_id
_entity_poly.type
_entity_poly.pdbx_seq_one_letter_code
_entity_poly.pdbx_strand_id
1 'polypeptide(L)'
;FAHEAIPIDVLISPEQVVTDHVRRLIEHPGALQVLEFAGGLVQLVAVKAFYGGPLVGQNLAFLGKHMPNVETRVAAIYRRNRPIIPQGDTVIEADDEVFFLAARRDIR
;
A
#
# COMPACT_ATOMS: atom_id res chain seq x y z
N PHE A 1 6.76 20.09 -38.52
CA PHE A 1 5.65 19.92 -37.56
C PHE A 1 6.15 20.35 -36.19
N ALA A 2 5.73 21.52 -35.72
CA ALA A 2 6.23 22.12 -34.48
C ALA A 2 5.73 21.31 -33.26
N HIS A 3 6.66 20.92 -32.39
CA HIS A 3 6.43 20.08 -31.20
C HIS A 3 5.85 20.86 -30.00
N GLU A 4 5.41 22.11 -30.18
CA GLU A 4 5.13 23.04 -29.08
C GLU A 4 3.66 23.48 -28.98
N ALA A 5 2.73 22.84 -29.69
CA ALA A 5 1.36 23.35 -29.84
C ALA A 5 0.26 22.58 -29.09
N ILE A 6 0.59 21.71 -28.13
CA ILE A 6 -0.45 21.04 -27.32
C ILE A 6 -0.21 21.36 -25.83
N PRO A 7 -1.01 22.26 -25.23
CA PRO A 7 -0.93 22.55 -23.81
C PRO A 7 -1.61 21.39 -23.05
N ILE A 8 -0.86 20.30 -22.88
CA ILE A 8 -1.28 19.17 -22.05
C ILE A 8 -0.53 19.29 -20.73
N ASP A 9 -1.24 19.60 -19.65
CA ASP A 9 -0.64 19.68 -18.30
C ASP A 9 -0.20 18.29 -17.78
N VAL A 10 -0.95 17.24 -18.13
CA VAL A 10 -0.66 15.85 -17.74
C VAL A 10 -1.01 14.89 -18.87
N LEU A 11 -0.02 14.13 -19.35
CA LEU A 11 -0.23 13.03 -20.29
C LEU A 11 -0.48 11.74 -19.51
N ILE A 12 -1.68 11.16 -19.62
CA ILE A 12 -1.99 9.83 -19.04
C ILE A 12 -1.99 8.81 -20.19
N SER A 13 -1.02 7.88 -20.16
CA SER A 13 -1.00 6.72 -21.07
C SER A 13 -1.49 5.47 -20.33
N PRO A 14 -2.74 5.00 -20.57
CA PRO A 14 -3.29 3.85 -19.85
C PRO A 14 -2.47 2.58 -20.02
N GLU A 15 -1.91 2.35 -21.22
CA GLU A 15 -1.06 1.21 -21.55
C GLU A 15 0.21 1.18 -20.69
N GLN A 16 0.82 2.36 -20.51
CA GLN A 16 2.01 2.52 -19.71
C GLN A 16 1.70 2.36 -18.21
N VAL A 17 0.59 2.93 -17.73
CA VAL A 17 0.10 2.78 -16.34
C VAL A 17 -0.15 1.31 -15.99
N VAL A 18 -0.80 0.55 -16.88
CA VAL A 18 -1.07 -0.88 -16.67
C VAL A 18 0.23 -1.70 -16.67
N THR A 19 1.14 -1.40 -17.59
CA THR A 19 2.43 -2.10 -17.68
C THR A 19 3.28 -1.90 -16.41
N ASP A 20 3.37 -0.67 -15.92
CA ASP A 20 4.09 -0.37 -14.68
C ASP A 20 3.42 -1.02 -13.46
N HIS A 21 2.08 -1.12 -13.44
CA HIS A 21 1.37 -1.81 -12.37
C HIS A 21 1.69 -3.31 -12.30
N VAL A 22 1.65 -3.99 -13.46
CA VAL A 22 1.99 -5.42 -13.54
C VAL A 22 3.45 -5.67 -13.18
N ARG A 23 4.38 -4.84 -13.66
CA ARG A 23 5.82 -4.97 -13.30
C ARG A 23 6.04 -4.92 -11.79
N ARG A 24 5.37 -3.99 -11.10
CA ARG A 24 5.50 -3.83 -9.64
C ARG A 24 5.01 -5.03 -8.85
N LEU A 25 3.93 -5.67 -9.29
CA LEU A 25 3.41 -6.89 -8.66
C LEU A 25 4.41 -8.07 -8.81
N ILE A 26 5.15 -8.12 -9.91
CA ILE A 26 6.22 -9.12 -10.12
C ILE A 26 7.43 -8.83 -9.22
N GLU A 27 7.81 -7.57 -9.07
CA GLU A 27 8.96 -7.14 -8.26
C GLU A 27 8.77 -7.37 -6.76
N HIS A 28 7.52 -7.47 -6.26
CA HIS A 28 7.21 -7.61 -4.83
C HIS A 28 6.26 -8.79 -4.55
N PRO A 29 6.78 -10.03 -4.52
CA PRO A 29 5.96 -11.22 -4.27
C PRO A 29 5.29 -11.16 -2.89
N GLY A 30 3.95 -11.25 -2.85
CA GLY A 30 3.16 -11.23 -1.60
C GLY A 30 2.51 -9.88 -1.26
N ALA A 31 2.80 -8.81 -2.01
CA ALA A 31 2.06 -7.55 -1.92
C ALA A 31 0.77 -7.64 -2.76
N LEU A 32 -0.37 -7.30 -2.17
CA LEU A 32 -1.67 -7.31 -2.87
C LEU A 32 -1.78 -6.09 -3.82
N GLN A 33 -1.19 -4.96 -3.44
CA GLN A 33 -1.15 -3.73 -4.24
C GLN A 33 -0.06 -2.79 -3.69
N VAL A 34 0.75 -2.19 -4.58
CA VAL A 34 1.68 -1.11 -4.24
C VAL A 34 1.28 0.14 -5.02
N LEU A 35 0.73 1.13 -4.32
CA LEU A 35 0.42 2.44 -4.89
C LEU A 35 1.53 3.43 -4.53
N GLU A 36 2.01 4.19 -5.50
CA GLU A 36 2.98 5.25 -5.27
C GLU A 36 2.29 6.61 -5.21
N PHE A 37 2.68 7.39 -4.21
CA PHE A 37 2.26 8.76 -3.99
C PHE A 37 3.48 9.67 -3.95
N ALA A 38 3.26 10.98 -4.11
CA ALA A 38 4.29 12.01 -4.04
C ALA A 38 5.54 11.71 -4.90
N GLY A 39 5.34 11.35 -6.18
CA GLY A 39 6.44 11.07 -7.10
C GLY A 39 7.30 9.86 -6.72
N GLY A 40 6.75 8.91 -5.95
CA GLY A 40 7.44 7.69 -5.52
C GLY A 40 8.16 7.80 -4.18
N LEU A 41 8.01 8.91 -3.45
CA LEU A 41 8.58 9.06 -2.10
C LEU A 41 7.79 8.30 -1.04
N VAL A 42 6.49 8.13 -1.26
CA VAL A 42 5.58 7.41 -0.34
C VAL A 42 4.94 6.27 -1.11
N GLN A 43 4.91 5.10 -0.49
CA GLN A 43 4.27 3.92 -1.04
C GLN A 43 3.21 3.42 -0.06
N LEU A 44 2.04 3.09 -0.61
CA LEU A 44 0.97 2.41 0.09
C LEU A 44 1.02 0.92 -0.30
N VAL A 45 1.24 0.06 0.68
CA VAL A 45 1.31 -1.38 0.50
C VAL A 45 0.09 -2.03 1.14
N ALA A 46 -0.63 -2.84 0.37
CA ALA A 46 -1.73 -3.65 0.85
C ALA A 46 -1.26 -5.08 1.11
N VAL A 47 -1.55 -5.60 2.30
CA VAL A 47 -1.31 -7.00 2.66
C VAL A 47 -2.59 -7.62 3.20
N LYS A 48 -2.76 -8.92 2.93
CA LYS A 48 -3.88 -9.69 3.47
C LYS A 48 -3.44 -10.38 4.76
N ALA A 49 -4.16 -10.14 5.85
CA ALA A 49 -3.94 -10.80 7.12
C ALA A 49 -4.40 -12.26 7.02
N PHE A 50 -3.47 -13.19 7.20
CA PHE A 50 -3.75 -14.64 7.15
C PHE A 50 -3.86 -15.21 8.56
N TYR A 51 -4.69 -16.23 8.74
CA TYR A 51 -4.87 -16.92 10.01
C TYR A 51 -3.52 -17.48 10.52
N GLY A 52 -3.15 -17.15 11.76
CA GLY A 52 -1.85 -17.52 12.34
C GLY A 52 -0.67 -16.64 11.92
N GLY A 53 -0.91 -15.60 11.12
CA GLY A 53 0.09 -14.60 10.76
C GLY A 53 0.40 -13.61 11.89
N PRO A 54 1.55 -12.91 11.81
CA PRO A 54 2.01 -12.00 12.88
C PRO A 54 1.10 -10.80 13.11
N LEU A 55 0.15 -10.54 12.19
CA LEU A 55 -0.78 -9.41 12.26
C LEU A 55 -2.12 -9.75 12.93
N VAL A 56 -2.58 -10.99 12.86
CA VAL A 56 -3.93 -11.36 13.32
C VAL A 56 -4.00 -11.41 14.84
N GLY A 57 -5.04 -10.80 15.41
CA GLY A 57 -5.29 -10.74 16.84
C GLY A 57 -4.46 -9.68 17.58
N GLN A 58 -3.65 -8.90 16.86
CA GLN A 58 -2.89 -7.79 17.42
C GLN A 58 -3.62 -6.47 17.22
N ASN A 59 -3.47 -5.58 18.19
CA ASN A 59 -3.90 -4.20 18.08
C ASN A 59 -2.87 -3.41 17.25
N LEU A 60 -3.34 -2.51 16.38
CA LEU A 60 -2.52 -1.56 15.62
C LEU A 60 -1.47 -0.80 16.45
N ALA A 61 -1.72 -0.51 17.72
CA ALA A 61 -0.72 0.12 18.59
C ALA A 61 0.54 -0.75 18.82
N PHE A 62 0.45 -2.07 18.64
CA PHE A 62 1.55 -3.02 18.81
C PHE A 62 2.30 -3.34 17.51
N LEU A 63 1.79 -2.88 16.37
CA LEU A 63 2.39 -3.13 15.06
C LEU A 63 3.78 -2.49 14.94
N GLY A 64 3.97 -1.29 15.49
CA GLY A 64 5.27 -0.62 15.56
C GLY A 64 6.33 -1.39 16.35
N LYS A 65 5.95 -2.31 17.26
CA LYS A 65 6.89 -3.19 17.96
C LYS A 65 7.33 -4.39 17.14
N HIS A 66 6.49 -4.83 16.20
CA HIS A 66 6.77 -5.99 15.35
C HIS A 66 7.52 -5.59 14.07
N MET A 67 7.43 -4.32 13.66
CA MET A 67 8.20 -3.75 12.55
C MET A 67 9.07 -2.57 13.02
N PRO A 68 10.02 -2.80 13.94
CA PRO A 68 10.77 -1.72 14.61
C PRO A 68 11.69 -0.92 13.66
N ASN A 69 11.99 -1.46 12.48
CA ASN A 69 12.91 -0.84 11.50
C ASN A 69 12.18 -0.11 10.35
N VAL A 70 10.85 -0.02 10.39
CA VAL A 70 10.06 0.53 9.30
C VAL A 70 9.09 1.56 9.90
N GLU A 71 9.29 2.85 9.57
CA GLU A 71 8.31 3.89 9.92
C GLU A 71 7.05 3.67 9.08
N THR A 72 6.12 2.85 9.59
CA THR A 72 4.84 2.56 8.92
C THR A 72 3.67 3.05 9.72
N ARG A 73 2.61 3.43 9.00
CA ARG A 73 1.31 3.70 9.60
C ARG A 73 0.22 3.00 8.81
N VAL A 74 -0.71 2.35 9.51
CA VAL A 74 -1.91 1.81 8.88
C VAL A 74 -2.81 2.97 8.44
N ALA A 75 -3.09 3.02 7.14
CA ALA A 75 -3.91 4.04 6.53
C ALA A 75 -5.38 3.63 6.43
N ALA A 76 -5.65 2.34 6.16
CA ALA A 76 -6.99 1.80 6.05
C ALA A 76 -6.98 0.29 6.32
N ILE A 77 -8.13 -0.22 6.80
CA ILE A 77 -8.40 -1.66 6.85
C ILE A 77 -9.67 -1.92 6.04
N TYR A 78 -9.67 -2.92 5.19
CA TYR A 78 -10.88 -3.43 4.54
C TYR A 78 -11.22 -4.80 5.11
N ARG A 79 -12.40 -4.89 5.71
CA ARG A 79 -12.93 -6.15 6.25
C ARG A 79 -14.21 -6.49 5.54
N ARG A 80 -14.26 -7.65 4.88
CA ARG A 80 -15.45 -8.11 4.12
C ARG A 80 -15.94 -7.02 3.14
N ASN A 81 -15.02 -6.43 2.39
CA ASN A 81 -15.27 -5.34 1.42
C ASN A 81 -15.86 -4.05 2.03
N ARG A 82 -15.67 -3.79 3.32
CA ARG A 82 -16.06 -2.53 3.96
C ARG A 82 -14.84 -1.81 4.51
N PRO A 83 -14.69 -0.49 4.25
CA PRO A 83 -13.61 0.28 4.81
C PRO A 83 -13.83 0.51 6.32
N ILE A 84 -12.76 0.33 7.08
CA ILE A 84 -12.66 0.60 8.51
C ILE A 84 -11.53 1.62 8.70
N ILE A 85 -11.84 2.71 9.41
CA ILE A 85 -10.85 3.71 9.78
C ILE A 85 -10.00 3.14 10.94
N PRO A 86 -8.68 2.97 10.76
CA PRO A 86 -7.82 2.39 11.78
C PRO A 86 -7.71 3.31 12.99
N GLN A 87 -8.05 2.79 14.17
CA GLN A 87 -7.82 3.42 15.47
C GLN A 87 -6.78 2.63 16.27
N GLY A 88 -6.18 3.26 17.29
CA GLY A 88 -5.13 2.65 18.11
C GLY A 88 -5.60 1.47 18.98
N ASP A 89 -6.89 1.14 18.97
CA ASP A 89 -7.52 -0.02 19.60
C ASP A 89 -8.09 -1.03 18.58
N THR A 90 -7.96 -0.73 17.29
CA THR A 90 -8.47 -1.61 16.23
C THR A 90 -7.66 -2.90 16.19
N VAL A 91 -8.37 -4.03 16.31
CA VAL A 91 -7.79 -5.37 16.24
C VAL A 91 -7.92 -5.91 14.82
N ILE A 92 -6.80 -6.35 14.26
CA ILE A 92 -6.76 -6.98 12.94
C ILE A 92 -7.33 -8.39 13.03
N GLU A 93 -8.27 -8.71 12.15
CA GLU A 93 -8.87 -10.04 12.00
C GLU A 93 -8.26 -10.79 10.81
N ALA A 94 -8.45 -12.12 10.78
CA ALA A 94 -8.12 -12.89 9.60
C ALA A 94 -8.96 -12.43 8.41
N ASP A 95 -8.36 -12.48 7.22
CA ASP A 95 -8.91 -11.97 5.95
C ASP A 95 -9.05 -10.44 5.83
N ASP A 96 -8.57 -9.67 6.80
CA ASP A 96 -8.46 -8.21 6.65
C ASP A 96 -7.43 -7.85 5.59
N GLU A 97 -7.78 -6.88 4.74
CA GLU A 97 -6.85 -6.20 3.87
C GLU A 97 -6.36 -4.94 4.58
N VAL A 98 -5.09 -4.95 4.98
CA VAL A 98 -4.49 -3.86 5.75
C VAL A 98 -3.58 -3.06 4.83
N PHE A 99 -3.82 -1.75 4.76
CA PHE A 99 -3.08 -0.82 3.92
C PHE A 99 -2.11 -0.01 4.77
N PHE A 100 -0.82 -0.10 4.45
CA PHE A 100 0.27 0.56 5.15
C PHE A 100 0.87 1.67 4.31
N LEU A 101 1.08 2.85 4.89
CA LEU A 101 1.95 3.88 4.33
C LEU A 101 3.37 3.69 4.85
N ALA A 102 4.33 3.61 3.94
CA ALA A 102 5.75 3.56 4.26
C ALA A 102 6.56 4.41 3.27
N ALA A 103 7.73 4.86 3.68
CA ALA A 103 8.68 5.45 2.75
C ALA A 103 9.22 4.35 1.82
N ARG A 104 9.48 4.69 0.56
CA ARG A 104 9.98 3.74 -0.46
C ARG A 104 11.21 2.94 0.00
N ARG A 105 12.10 3.57 0.77
CA ARG A 105 13.34 2.94 1.26
C ARG A 105 13.11 1.78 2.24
N ASP A 106 11.92 1.73 2.86
CA ASP A 106 11.63 0.79 3.94
C ASP A 106 10.76 -0.39 3.46
N ILE A 107 10.36 -0.41 2.18
CA ILE A 107 9.68 -1.53 1.53
C ILE A 107 10.75 -2.38 0.82
N ARG A 108 10.91 -3.63 1.26
CA ARG A 108 11.82 -4.63 0.71
C ARG A 108 11.13 -5.97 0.56
#